data_AF-A0A9N9RGI7-F1
#
_entry.id   AF-A0A9N9RGI7-F1
#
_cell.length_a   1.000
_cell.length_b   1.000
_cell.length_c   1.000
_cell.angle_alpha   90.00
_cell.angle_beta   90.00
_cell.angle_gamma   90.00
#
_symmetry.space_group_name_H-M   'P 1'
#
loop_
_entity.id
_entity.type
_entity.pdbx_description
1 polymer ?
#
loop_
_entity_poly.entity_id
_entity_poly.type
_entity_poly.pdbx_seq_one_letter_code
_entity_poly.pdbx_strand_id
1 'polypeptide(L)'
;MWQGNEKDDTSLDSSEKQKEEKLSRVMLTILQLLADGANPKLVTCPHSAIFTAIMSGCPNLIEHLVNYGADINELYPMVFGYTPLDLAVSRPLSFENLEMVKVVLKCGGLPNHRLNYEETTSLNSPEIELHGPSLLHAVLAKQPENEVQEEIQHSLLEVLLDYGCNPIVQFKGRSALEIAMTKNMRLLNVFIENRTTNLNSIINDGNQSLLVKFFSMPFFKNIASADRVQTLTNLLLFGADPLLECRNGEDRFPNIFVFAKKTLTDLENIPSKSPATNSPNKADSKKVKEDPKKPKKEQLSTKPSGKMITDDVGDYKQAIDLIVECARLLHVRWLQAKLTRDLVEIIVNKTKILATTKLTADEKYSIELTVCRLLKERKMTSKLKASEMKWKRPYVQPELTPKTEELKFNVCFECALPFDEEKIECMSCKLVAFCSIECIKTNIGRANCHPCSEYIKRIYFSTPSESDNLNFDNDYLLSK
;
A
#
# COMPACT_ATOMS: atom_id res chain seq x y z
N MET A 1 -15.05 33.99 -57.80
CA MET A 1 -15.66 32.97 -56.92
C MET A 1 -14.47 32.14 -56.47
N TRP A 2 -13.93 32.24 -55.27
CA TRP A 2 -14.55 32.04 -53.95
C TRP A 2 -14.04 33.11 -52.97
N GLN A 3 -14.96 33.77 -52.25
CA GLN A 3 -14.65 34.63 -51.09
C GLN A 3 -14.96 33.82 -49.83
N GLY A 4 -13.93 33.54 -49.03
CA GLY A 4 -14.07 32.87 -47.73
C GLY A 4 -14.38 33.88 -46.63
N ASN A 5 -15.36 33.54 -45.79
CA ASN A 5 -15.76 34.30 -44.60
C ASN A 5 -14.68 34.20 -43.51
N GLU A 6 -13.94 35.28 -43.29
CA GLU A 6 -13.09 35.52 -42.10
C GLU A 6 -13.76 36.54 -41.17
N LYS A 7 -14.96 36.25 -40.68
CA LYS A 7 -15.63 37.04 -39.66
C LYS A 7 -16.35 36.11 -38.71
N ASP A 8 -15.70 35.74 -37.60
CA ASP A 8 -16.42 35.44 -36.35
C ASP A 8 -15.55 35.24 -35.08
N ASP A 9 -14.21 35.26 -35.14
CA ASP A 9 -13.40 34.98 -33.93
C ASP A 9 -13.23 36.14 -32.92
N THR A 10 -13.58 37.39 -33.24
CA THR A 10 -13.42 38.54 -32.31
C THR A 10 -14.64 38.82 -31.43
N SER A 11 -15.77 38.13 -31.68
CA SER A 11 -17.06 38.35 -30.99
C SER A 11 -17.17 37.58 -29.67
N LEU A 12 -16.60 36.37 -29.61
CA LEU A 12 -16.69 35.48 -28.45
C LEU A 12 -15.99 36.06 -27.21
N ASP A 13 -14.82 36.67 -27.39
CA ASP A 13 -13.98 37.25 -26.32
C ASP A 13 -14.69 38.40 -25.57
N SER A 14 -15.47 39.23 -26.27
CA SER A 14 -16.23 40.32 -25.64
C SER A 14 -17.32 39.80 -24.69
N SER A 15 -17.96 38.69 -25.05
CA SER A 15 -19.05 38.12 -24.26
C SER A 15 -18.57 37.42 -22.99
N GLU A 16 -17.42 36.72 -23.07
CA GLU A 16 -16.80 36.04 -21.93
C GLU A 16 -16.25 37.05 -20.93
N LYS A 17 -15.57 38.10 -21.42
CA LYS A 17 -15.09 39.20 -20.59
C LYS A 17 -16.23 39.89 -19.83
N GLN A 18 -17.37 40.15 -20.47
CA GLN A 18 -18.53 40.72 -19.78
C GLN A 18 -19.10 39.81 -18.69
N LYS A 19 -19.07 38.48 -18.90
CA LYS A 19 -19.49 37.51 -17.87
C LYS A 19 -18.51 37.51 -16.70
N GLU A 20 -17.21 37.52 -16.96
CA GLU A 20 -16.17 37.56 -15.93
C GLU A 20 -16.23 38.85 -15.11
N GLU A 21 -16.45 40.01 -15.75
CA GLU A 21 -16.66 41.27 -15.05
C GLU A 21 -17.91 41.25 -14.16
N LYS A 22 -19.01 40.65 -14.64
CA LYS A 22 -20.23 40.49 -13.83
C LYS A 22 -19.98 39.58 -12.62
N LEU A 23 -19.32 38.44 -12.82
CA LEU A 23 -18.97 37.52 -11.73
C LEU A 23 -18.03 38.19 -10.71
N SER A 24 -17.06 38.98 -11.18
CA SER A 24 -16.15 39.74 -10.33
C SER A 24 -16.89 40.78 -9.48
N ARG A 25 -17.85 41.51 -10.07
CA ARG A 25 -18.69 42.45 -9.32
C ARG A 25 -19.57 41.74 -8.29
N VAL A 26 -20.13 40.58 -8.62
CA VAL A 26 -20.92 39.76 -7.69
C VAL A 26 -20.04 39.30 -6.53
N MET A 27 -18.84 38.79 -6.80
CA MET A 27 -17.89 38.40 -5.76
C MET A 27 -17.55 39.56 -4.83
N LEU A 28 -17.18 40.73 -5.36
CA LEU A 28 -16.90 41.93 -4.56
C LEU A 28 -18.10 42.33 -3.69
N THR A 29 -19.31 42.24 -4.22
CA THR A 29 -20.54 42.51 -3.45
C THR A 29 -20.69 41.55 -2.28
N ILE A 30 -20.46 40.25 -2.51
CA ILE A 30 -20.53 39.24 -1.44
C ILE A 30 -19.46 39.51 -0.37
N LEU A 31 -18.22 39.80 -0.78
CA LEU A 31 -17.13 40.11 0.16
C LEU A 31 -17.40 41.39 0.97
N GLN A 32 -17.98 42.42 0.35
CA GLN A 32 -18.38 43.64 1.04
C GLN A 32 -19.46 43.35 2.09
N LEU A 33 -20.50 42.57 1.73
CA LEU A 33 -21.56 42.19 2.68
C LEU A 33 -20.99 41.43 3.89
N LEU A 34 -20.06 40.50 3.66
CA LEU A 34 -19.38 39.78 4.75
C LEU A 34 -18.57 40.75 5.63
N ALA A 35 -17.83 41.69 5.02
CA ALA A 35 -17.08 42.72 5.73
C ALA A 35 -17.97 43.66 6.55
N ASP A 36 -19.19 43.94 6.06
CA ASP A 36 -20.21 44.74 6.74
C ASP A 36 -20.93 43.96 7.86
N GLY A 37 -20.55 42.70 8.12
CA GLY A 37 -21.06 41.89 9.22
C GLY A 37 -22.17 40.92 8.85
N ALA A 38 -22.41 40.66 7.56
CA ALA A 38 -23.33 39.60 7.15
C ALA A 38 -22.83 38.23 7.65
N ASN A 39 -23.68 37.50 8.39
CA ASN A 39 -23.32 36.19 8.92
C ASN A 39 -23.68 35.09 7.89
N PRO A 40 -22.69 34.38 7.32
CA PRO A 40 -22.93 33.37 6.29
C PRO A 40 -23.71 32.14 6.80
N LYS A 41 -23.74 31.89 8.13
CA LYS A 41 -24.54 30.79 8.72
C LYS A 41 -26.04 31.02 8.65
N LEU A 42 -26.49 32.26 8.50
CA LEU A 42 -27.92 32.59 8.48
C LEU A 42 -28.53 32.46 7.08
N VAL A 43 -27.70 32.32 6.05
CA VAL A 43 -28.16 32.10 4.68
C VAL A 43 -28.68 30.68 4.59
N THR A 44 -29.99 30.52 4.40
CA THR A 44 -30.67 29.21 4.35
C THR A 44 -31.53 29.03 3.10
N CYS A 45 -31.77 30.08 2.32
CA CYS A 45 -32.67 30.06 1.18
C CYS A 45 -31.96 30.48 -0.12
N PRO A 46 -32.00 29.67 -1.21
CA PRO A 46 -32.58 28.32 -1.26
C PRO A 46 -31.76 27.28 -0.49
N HIS A 47 -30.45 27.51 -0.32
CA HIS A 47 -29.51 26.63 0.39
C HIS A 47 -28.48 27.46 1.17
N SER A 48 -27.60 26.81 1.95
CA SER A 48 -26.55 27.52 2.66
C SER A 48 -25.55 28.20 1.72
N ALA A 49 -24.85 29.22 2.23
CA ALA A 49 -23.86 29.96 1.46
C ALA A 49 -22.73 29.04 0.95
N ILE A 50 -22.24 28.12 1.80
CA ILE A 50 -21.21 27.15 1.42
C ILE A 50 -21.75 26.17 0.37
N PHE A 51 -22.96 25.64 0.55
CA PHE A 51 -23.59 24.75 -0.42
C PHE A 51 -23.61 25.41 -1.81
N THR A 52 -24.07 26.65 -1.88
CA THR A 52 -24.19 27.41 -3.13
C THR A 52 -22.81 27.67 -3.75
N ALA A 53 -21.81 28.04 -2.94
CA ALA A 53 -20.43 28.25 -3.42
C ALA A 53 -19.82 26.97 -4.03
N ILE A 54 -20.04 25.81 -3.41
CA ILE A 54 -19.61 24.51 -3.91
C ILE A 54 -20.33 24.17 -5.22
N MET A 55 -21.66 24.33 -5.25
CA MET A 55 -22.43 24.07 -6.46
C MET A 55 -22.04 24.99 -7.62
N SER A 56 -21.58 26.20 -7.31
CA SER A 56 -21.14 27.20 -8.28
C SER A 56 -19.70 27.04 -8.76
N GLY A 57 -18.90 26.14 -8.19
CA GLY A 57 -17.52 25.95 -8.65
C GLY A 57 -16.52 27.00 -8.12
N CYS A 58 -16.82 27.69 -7.01
CA CYS A 58 -16.04 28.85 -6.57
C CYS A 58 -15.20 28.57 -5.30
N PRO A 59 -13.99 27.98 -5.42
CA PRO A 59 -13.14 27.66 -4.25
C PRO A 59 -12.79 28.90 -3.41
N ASN A 60 -12.45 30.03 -4.03
CA ASN A 60 -12.11 31.26 -3.30
C ASN A 60 -13.25 31.75 -2.40
N LEU A 61 -14.50 31.61 -2.86
CA LEU A 61 -15.66 32.00 -2.06
C LEU A 61 -15.82 31.10 -0.83
N ILE A 62 -15.49 29.81 -0.93
CA ILE A 62 -15.51 28.88 0.21
C ILE A 62 -14.53 29.34 1.29
N GLU A 63 -13.28 29.68 0.91
CA GLU A 63 -12.29 30.19 1.86
C GLU A 63 -12.80 31.44 2.60
N HIS A 64 -13.36 32.40 1.85
CA HIS A 64 -13.92 33.60 2.46
C HIS A 64 -15.09 33.28 3.39
N LEU A 65 -16.06 32.48 2.95
CA LEU A 65 -17.21 32.13 3.80
C LEU A 65 -16.78 31.47 5.11
N VAL A 66 -15.83 30.53 5.06
CA VAL A 66 -15.29 29.87 6.27
C VAL A 66 -14.54 30.87 7.16
N ASN A 67 -13.76 31.78 6.58
CA ASN A 67 -13.07 32.84 7.34
C ASN A 67 -14.04 33.80 8.06
N TYR A 68 -15.24 34.00 7.50
CA TYR A 68 -16.34 34.73 8.15
C TYR A 68 -17.25 33.84 9.00
N GLY A 69 -16.79 32.64 9.34
CA GLY A 69 -17.39 31.75 10.33
C GLY A 69 -18.39 30.73 9.77
N ALA A 70 -18.52 30.56 8.46
CA ALA A 70 -19.37 29.49 7.92
C ALA A 70 -18.83 28.10 8.30
N ASP A 71 -19.72 27.14 8.54
CA ASP A 71 -19.34 25.79 8.99
C ASP A 71 -19.04 24.86 7.80
N ILE A 72 -17.77 24.51 7.62
CA ILE A 72 -17.31 23.63 6.54
C ILE A 72 -17.73 22.16 6.70
N ASN A 73 -18.30 21.79 7.85
CA ASN A 73 -18.78 20.43 8.14
C ASN A 73 -20.29 20.41 8.37
N GLU A 74 -21.02 21.45 7.92
CA GLU A 74 -22.49 21.46 7.92
C GLU A 74 -23.03 20.22 7.20
N LEU A 75 -24.00 19.53 7.80
CA LEU A 75 -24.69 18.41 7.16
C LEU A 75 -25.91 18.92 6.41
N TYR A 76 -26.09 18.48 5.16
CA TYR A 76 -27.21 18.88 4.30
C TYR A 76 -28.30 17.80 4.28
N PRO A 77 -29.38 17.90 5.08
CA PRO A 77 -30.37 16.83 5.19
C PRO A 77 -31.09 16.54 3.86
N MET A 78 -31.26 17.56 3.03
CA MET A 78 -31.88 17.46 1.70
C MET A 78 -31.02 16.71 0.67
N VAL A 79 -29.73 16.47 0.98
CA VAL A 79 -28.80 15.73 0.12
C VAL A 79 -28.16 14.59 0.90
N PHE A 80 -29.02 13.76 1.51
CA PHE A 80 -28.62 12.57 2.26
C PHE A 80 -27.68 12.83 3.45
N GLY A 81 -27.69 14.04 4.01
CA GLY A 81 -26.80 14.41 5.12
C GLY A 81 -25.35 14.61 4.67
N TYR A 82 -25.11 14.91 3.40
CA TYR A 82 -23.76 15.17 2.90
C TYR A 82 -23.14 16.41 3.54
N THR A 83 -21.84 16.37 3.72
CA THR A 83 -20.99 17.52 4.05
C THR A 83 -20.60 18.30 2.80
N PRO A 84 -20.08 19.54 2.94
CA PRO A 84 -19.37 20.26 1.88
C PRO A 84 -18.35 19.41 1.12
N LEU A 85 -17.57 18.59 1.82
CA LEU A 85 -16.54 17.77 1.20
C LEU A 85 -17.13 16.64 0.34
N ASP A 86 -18.21 16.00 0.81
CA ASP A 86 -18.92 14.97 0.05
C ASP A 86 -19.48 15.55 -1.26
N LEU A 87 -20.11 16.72 -1.19
CA LEU A 87 -20.62 17.43 -2.36
C LEU A 87 -19.50 17.77 -3.33
N ALA A 88 -18.39 18.33 -2.84
CA ALA A 88 -17.23 18.62 -3.67
C ALA A 88 -16.74 17.35 -4.37
N VAL A 89 -16.49 16.25 -3.66
CA VAL A 89 -16.04 14.98 -4.25
C VAL A 89 -17.07 14.39 -5.23
N SER A 90 -18.37 14.62 -5.04
CA SER A 90 -19.41 14.08 -5.92
C SER A 90 -19.44 14.71 -7.33
N ARG A 91 -18.92 15.93 -7.51
CA ARG A 91 -18.92 16.65 -8.80
C ARG A 91 -18.10 15.96 -9.90
N PRO A 92 -18.35 16.23 -11.19
CA PRO A 92 -17.53 15.70 -12.29
C PRO A 92 -16.04 15.99 -12.12
N LEU A 93 -15.19 15.11 -12.65
CA LEU A 93 -13.74 15.25 -12.60
C LEU A 93 -13.30 16.46 -13.45
N SER A 94 -12.92 17.56 -12.80
CA SER A 94 -12.39 18.78 -13.41
C SER A 94 -11.32 19.42 -12.53
N PHE A 95 -10.50 20.32 -13.08
CA PHE A 95 -9.53 21.08 -12.29
C PHE A 95 -10.19 21.94 -11.22
N GLU A 96 -11.34 22.55 -11.53
CA GLU A 96 -12.16 23.29 -10.57
C GLU A 96 -12.62 22.39 -9.41
N ASN A 97 -12.99 21.14 -9.72
CA ASN A 97 -13.36 20.17 -8.71
C ASN A 97 -12.20 19.81 -7.79
N LEU A 98 -11.02 19.53 -8.35
CA LEU A 98 -9.81 19.25 -7.58
C LEU A 98 -9.45 20.41 -6.65
N GLU A 99 -9.50 21.65 -7.16
CA GLU A 99 -9.18 22.84 -6.36
C GLU A 99 -10.21 23.07 -5.26
N MET A 100 -11.49 22.84 -5.55
CA MET A 100 -12.56 22.89 -4.55
C MET A 100 -12.34 21.88 -3.42
N VAL A 101 -12.00 20.62 -3.74
CA VAL A 101 -11.70 19.60 -2.72
C VAL A 101 -10.51 20.01 -1.86
N LYS A 102 -9.42 20.52 -2.48
CA LYS A 102 -8.24 21.03 -1.75
C LYS A 102 -8.61 22.16 -0.79
N VAL A 103 -9.41 23.13 -1.25
CA VAL A 103 -9.84 24.25 -0.42
C VAL A 103 -10.72 23.79 0.74
N VAL A 104 -11.71 22.92 0.49
CA VAL A 104 -12.58 22.40 1.55
C VAL A 104 -11.77 21.67 2.62
N LEU A 105 -10.79 20.85 2.22
CA LEU A 105 -9.88 20.15 3.14
C LEU A 105 -8.99 21.12 3.91
N LYS A 106 -8.40 22.12 3.23
CA LYS A 106 -7.60 23.19 3.85
C LYS A 106 -8.39 23.99 4.89
N CYS A 107 -9.68 24.18 4.65
CA CYS A 107 -10.61 24.83 5.57
C CYS A 107 -11.04 23.93 6.75
N GLY A 108 -10.59 22.68 6.83
CA GLY A 108 -10.91 21.76 7.93
C GLY A 108 -12.09 20.82 7.66
N GLY A 109 -12.42 20.58 6.38
CA GLY A 109 -13.39 19.56 5.99
C GLY A 109 -12.95 18.16 6.43
N LEU A 110 -13.87 17.37 6.98
CA LEU A 110 -13.58 16.05 7.56
C LEU A 110 -13.52 14.93 6.50
N PRO A 111 -12.36 14.34 6.19
CA PRO A 111 -12.21 13.38 5.10
C PRO A 111 -12.72 11.97 5.42
N ASN A 112 -12.98 11.67 6.69
CA ASN A 112 -13.42 10.35 7.14
C ASN A 112 -14.93 10.25 7.32
N HIS A 113 -15.70 11.27 6.90
CA HIS A 113 -17.14 11.19 6.82
C HIS A 113 -17.57 10.03 5.90
N ARG A 114 -18.64 9.33 6.28
CA ARG A 114 -19.19 8.21 5.52
C ARG A 114 -20.41 8.70 4.76
N LEU A 115 -20.41 8.48 3.44
CA LEU A 115 -21.55 8.85 2.61
C LEU A 115 -22.75 8.02 3.05
N ASN A 116 -23.89 8.68 3.19
CA ASN A 116 -25.13 7.98 3.46
C ASN A 116 -25.47 7.10 2.24
N TYR A 117 -25.69 5.82 2.49
CA TYR A 117 -25.97 4.82 1.48
C TYR A 117 -27.27 4.14 1.87
N GLU A 118 -28.36 4.56 1.24
CA GLU A 118 -29.66 3.89 1.39
C GLU A 118 -29.61 2.58 0.62
N GLU A 119 -29.18 1.52 1.30
CA GLU A 119 -29.34 0.18 0.76
C GLU A 119 -30.83 -0.14 0.76
N THR A 120 -31.44 -0.20 -0.42
CA THR A 120 -32.88 -0.34 -0.64
C THR A 120 -33.44 -1.72 -0.25
N THR A 121 -32.80 -2.45 0.68
CA THR A 121 -33.09 -3.87 0.86
C THR A 121 -33.11 -4.37 2.30
N SER A 122 -34.32 -4.85 2.64
CA SER A 122 -34.67 -5.93 3.56
C SER A 122 -34.87 -5.58 5.03
N LEU A 123 -36.12 -5.22 5.35
CA LEU A 123 -36.73 -4.94 6.66
C LEU A 123 -36.56 -6.02 7.76
N ASN A 124 -35.74 -7.05 7.58
CA ASN A 124 -35.76 -8.25 8.43
C ASN A 124 -34.41 -8.72 8.98
N SER A 125 -33.30 -7.97 8.80
CA SER A 125 -32.04 -8.30 9.47
C SER A 125 -31.74 -7.32 10.61
N PRO A 126 -31.38 -7.81 11.81
CA PRO A 126 -31.09 -6.98 12.97
C PRO A 126 -29.86 -6.09 12.71
N GLU A 127 -30.06 -4.77 12.89
CA GLU A 127 -29.13 -3.69 13.27
C GLU A 127 -27.61 -3.89 13.06
N ILE A 128 -27.18 -4.32 11.87
CA ILE A 128 -25.81 -4.03 11.46
C ILE A 128 -25.83 -2.60 10.94
N GLU A 129 -25.19 -1.68 11.68
CA GLU A 129 -24.97 -0.30 11.24
C GLU A 129 -24.08 -0.34 9.99
N LEU A 130 -24.73 -0.44 8.82
CA LEU A 130 -24.05 -0.49 7.53
C LEU A 130 -23.51 0.92 7.24
N HIS A 131 -22.25 1.14 7.61
CA HIS A 131 -21.56 2.36 7.22
C HIS A 131 -21.42 2.41 5.69
N GLY A 132 -21.84 3.53 5.09
CA GLY A 132 -21.72 3.72 3.66
C GLY A 132 -20.27 3.91 3.17
N PRO A 133 -20.09 4.19 1.87
CA PRO A 133 -18.76 4.31 1.27
C PRO A 133 -17.98 5.50 1.82
N SER A 134 -16.66 5.37 1.91
CA SER A 134 -15.79 6.52 2.15
C SER A 134 -15.61 7.37 0.88
N LEU A 135 -15.07 8.57 1.03
CA LEU A 135 -14.73 9.45 -0.09
C LEU A 135 -13.79 8.79 -1.11
N LEU A 136 -12.85 7.97 -0.66
CA LEU A 136 -11.95 7.22 -1.56
C LEU A 136 -12.73 6.22 -2.43
N HIS A 137 -13.77 5.57 -1.88
CA HIS A 137 -14.65 4.70 -2.68
C HIS A 137 -15.40 5.51 -3.73
N ALA A 138 -15.91 6.68 -3.38
CA ALA A 138 -16.64 7.56 -4.29
C ALA A 138 -15.76 8.06 -5.44
N VAL A 139 -14.52 8.48 -5.15
CA VAL A 139 -13.54 8.86 -6.18
C VAL A 139 -13.22 7.68 -7.09
N LEU A 140 -12.95 6.50 -6.52
CA LEU A 140 -12.68 5.29 -7.29
C LEU A 140 -13.87 4.84 -8.13
N ALA A 141 -15.11 5.10 -7.71
CA ALA A 141 -16.31 4.71 -8.45
C ALA A 141 -16.47 5.47 -9.77
N LYS A 142 -15.93 6.69 -9.87
CA LYS A 142 -15.96 7.51 -11.10
C LYS A 142 -15.20 6.83 -12.24
N GLN A 143 -15.74 6.96 -13.44
CA GLN A 143 -15.12 6.49 -14.68
C GLN A 143 -14.57 7.72 -15.42
N PRO A 144 -13.25 7.93 -15.45
CA PRO A 144 -12.67 9.01 -16.23
C PRO A 144 -12.87 8.74 -17.73
N GLU A 145 -13.23 9.78 -18.48
CA GLU A 145 -13.49 9.72 -19.92
C GLU A 145 -12.24 9.98 -20.76
N ASN A 146 -11.21 10.59 -20.16
CA ASN A 146 -9.96 10.97 -20.82
C ASN A 146 -8.79 10.98 -19.83
N GLU A 147 -7.56 11.05 -20.36
CA GLU A 147 -6.31 11.04 -19.58
C GLU A 147 -6.25 12.19 -18.55
N VAL A 148 -6.79 13.37 -18.88
CA VAL A 148 -6.82 14.51 -17.96
C VAL A 148 -7.69 14.20 -16.73
N GLN A 149 -8.84 13.57 -16.93
CA GLN A 149 -9.69 13.12 -15.82
C GLN A 149 -9.04 12.00 -15.00
N GLU A 150 -8.23 11.13 -15.60
CA GLU A 150 -7.43 10.13 -14.87
C GLU A 150 -6.40 10.81 -13.94
N GLU A 151 -5.70 11.83 -14.44
CA GLU A 151 -4.74 12.61 -13.64
C GLU A 151 -5.42 13.38 -12.50
N ILE A 152 -6.61 13.94 -12.75
CA ILE A 152 -7.43 14.58 -11.73
C ILE A 152 -7.88 13.57 -10.68
N GLN A 153 -8.33 12.38 -11.10
CA GLN A 153 -8.72 11.30 -10.19
C GLN A 153 -7.54 10.86 -9.31
N HIS A 154 -6.35 10.70 -9.88
CA HIS A 154 -5.12 10.40 -9.16
C HIS A 154 -4.81 11.49 -8.11
N SER A 155 -4.83 12.75 -8.52
CA SER A 155 -4.56 13.90 -7.66
C SER A 155 -5.59 14.02 -6.52
N LEU A 156 -6.86 13.69 -6.77
CA LEU A 156 -7.90 13.66 -5.74
C LEU A 156 -7.62 12.58 -4.68
N LEU A 157 -7.19 11.40 -5.10
CA LEU A 157 -6.82 10.32 -4.16
C LEU A 157 -5.62 10.73 -3.30
N GLU A 158 -4.57 11.29 -3.90
CA GLU A 158 -3.39 11.80 -3.18
C GLU A 158 -3.80 12.83 -2.12
N VAL A 159 -4.57 13.85 -2.52
CA VAL A 159 -5.03 14.90 -1.62
C VAL A 159 -5.88 14.32 -0.49
N LEU A 160 -6.82 13.41 -0.76
CA LEU A 160 -7.63 12.81 0.29
C LEU A 160 -6.80 11.99 1.29
N LEU A 161 -5.80 11.23 0.81
CA LEU A 161 -4.91 10.45 1.66
C LEU A 161 -3.98 11.35 2.50
N ASP A 162 -3.48 12.44 1.93
CA ASP A 162 -2.62 13.41 2.62
C ASP A 162 -3.35 14.13 3.76
N TYR A 163 -4.67 14.30 3.63
CA TYR A 163 -5.52 14.82 4.70
C TYR A 163 -6.04 13.72 5.66
N GLY A 164 -5.58 12.48 5.52
CA GLY A 164 -5.87 11.40 6.46
C GLY A 164 -7.17 10.64 6.20
N CYS A 165 -7.67 10.62 4.97
CA CYS A 165 -8.75 9.71 4.59
C CYS A 165 -8.25 8.26 4.69
N ASN A 166 -8.94 7.42 5.46
CA ASN A 166 -8.47 6.07 5.73
C ASN A 166 -8.74 5.10 4.54
N PRO A 167 -7.71 4.51 3.90
CA PRO A 167 -7.88 3.63 2.75
C PRO A 167 -8.31 2.20 3.08
N ILE A 168 -8.20 1.76 4.34
CA ILE A 168 -8.52 0.39 4.79
C ILE A 168 -9.95 0.23 5.25
N VAL A 169 -10.67 1.35 5.41
CA VAL A 169 -12.11 1.38 5.63
C VAL A 169 -12.81 0.54 4.57
N GLN A 170 -13.68 -0.37 5.01
CA GLN A 170 -14.42 -1.26 4.12
C GLN A 170 -15.86 -0.77 3.90
N PHE A 171 -16.35 -0.96 2.67
CA PHE A 171 -17.74 -0.79 2.27
C PHE A 171 -18.16 -2.02 1.46
N LYS A 172 -19.23 -2.69 1.87
CA LYS A 172 -19.64 -4.00 1.33
C LYS A 172 -18.49 -5.02 1.29
N GLY A 173 -17.70 -5.03 2.37
CA GLY A 173 -16.59 -5.97 2.53
C GLY A 173 -15.35 -5.69 1.71
N ARG A 174 -15.24 -4.52 1.09
CA ARG A 174 -14.11 -4.15 0.25
C ARG A 174 -13.61 -2.78 0.66
N SER A 175 -12.31 -2.65 0.86
CA SER A 175 -11.71 -1.34 1.09
C SER A 175 -11.46 -0.60 -0.22
N ALA A 176 -11.24 0.72 -0.13
CA ALA A 176 -10.82 1.52 -1.28
C ALA A 176 -9.52 0.98 -1.87
N LEU A 177 -8.61 0.52 -1.01
CA LEU A 177 -7.35 -0.11 -1.42
C LEU A 177 -7.59 -1.36 -2.28
N GLU A 178 -8.49 -2.26 -1.89
CA GLU A 178 -8.82 -3.44 -2.69
C GLU A 178 -9.53 -3.07 -4.01
N ILE A 179 -10.40 -2.06 -4.00
CA ILE A 179 -11.06 -1.59 -5.24
C ILE A 179 -10.01 -1.06 -6.22
N ALA A 180 -9.06 -0.25 -5.75
CA ALA A 180 -7.98 0.29 -6.57
C ALA A 180 -7.16 -0.83 -7.23
N MET A 181 -6.81 -1.88 -6.48
CA MET A 181 -6.13 -3.06 -7.02
C MET A 181 -6.87 -3.67 -8.21
N THR A 182 -8.19 -3.80 -8.12
CA THR A 182 -9.00 -4.45 -9.17
C THR A 182 -9.27 -3.57 -10.38
N LYS A 183 -9.13 -2.24 -10.24
CA LYS A 183 -9.44 -1.29 -11.31
C LYS A 183 -8.21 -0.97 -12.15
N ASN A 184 -7.14 -0.48 -11.52
CA ASN A 184 -5.97 0.03 -12.22
C ASN A 184 -4.75 0.07 -11.30
N MET A 185 -3.64 -0.52 -11.74
CA MET A 185 -2.37 -0.54 -11.00
C MET A 185 -1.81 0.87 -10.73
N ARG A 186 -2.08 1.85 -11.60
CA ARG A 186 -1.69 3.26 -11.37
C ARG A 186 -2.41 3.85 -10.16
N LEU A 187 -3.70 3.53 -10.00
CA LEU A 187 -4.46 3.97 -8.82
C LEU A 187 -3.95 3.26 -7.56
N LEU A 188 -3.62 1.98 -7.63
CA LEU A 188 -3.03 1.25 -6.51
C LEU A 188 -1.71 1.90 -6.05
N ASN A 189 -0.86 2.34 -6.99
CA ASN A 189 0.42 2.98 -6.65
C ASN A 189 0.24 4.24 -5.79
N VAL A 190 -0.82 5.03 -5.98
CA VAL A 190 -1.14 6.18 -5.12
C VAL A 190 -1.23 5.77 -3.65
N PHE A 191 -1.90 4.65 -3.37
CA PHE A 191 -2.04 4.15 -2.01
C PHE A 191 -0.74 3.57 -1.48
N ILE A 192 0.02 2.84 -2.32
CA ILE A 192 1.30 2.24 -1.94
C ILE A 192 2.31 3.32 -1.56
N GLU A 193 2.37 4.41 -2.34
CA GLU A 193 3.34 5.49 -2.14
C GLU A 193 2.98 6.42 -0.97
N ASN A 194 1.71 6.43 -0.54
CA ASN A 194 1.27 7.27 0.56
C ASN A 194 1.69 6.70 1.92
N ARG A 195 2.34 7.54 2.75
CA ARG A 195 2.90 7.16 4.05
C ARG A 195 1.85 6.83 5.10
N THR A 196 0.61 7.27 4.93
CA THR A 196 -0.47 7.01 5.89
C THR A 196 -1.17 5.67 5.63
N THR A 197 -0.95 5.06 4.46
CA THR A 197 -1.52 3.76 4.11
C THR A 197 -0.79 2.64 4.84
N ASN A 198 -1.48 1.92 5.72
CA ASN A 198 -0.96 0.68 6.29
C ASN A 198 -1.22 -0.51 5.35
N LEU A 199 -0.18 -0.92 4.62
CA LEU A 199 -0.21 -2.02 3.62
C LEU A 199 -0.39 -3.43 4.23
N ASN A 200 -0.23 -3.57 5.56
CA ASN A 200 -0.36 -4.84 6.27
C ASN A 200 -1.77 -5.06 6.85
N SER A 201 -2.67 -4.10 6.67
CA SER A 201 -4.04 -4.18 7.18
C SER A 201 -4.91 -5.15 6.39
N ILE A 202 -6.00 -5.60 7.00
CA ILE A 202 -7.05 -6.36 6.33
C ILE A 202 -7.82 -5.42 5.38
N ILE A 203 -7.88 -5.77 4.09
CA ILE A 203 -8.47 -4.94 3.05
C ILE A 203 -9.86 -5.40 2.60
N ASN A 204 -10.33 -6.57 3.02
CA ASN A 204 -11.63 -7.11 2.64
C ASN A 204 -12.21 -8.08 3.69
N ASP A 205 -13.47 -8.47 3.50
CA ASP A 205 -14.19 -9.46 4.33
C ASP A 205 -13.57 -10.87 4.26
N GLY A 206 -12.74 -11.12 3.24
CA GLY A 206 -11.93 -12.33 3.14
C GLY A 206 -10.75 -12.35 4.10
N ASN A 207 -10.65 -11.42 5.07
CA ASN A 207 -9.52 -11.28 5.98
C ASN A 207 -8.15 -11.17 5.29
N GLN A 208 -8.10 -10.76 4.02
CA GLN A 208 -6.86 -10.73 3.26
C GLN A 208 -6.11 -9.42 3.51
N SER A 209 -4.79 -9.50 3.63
CA SER A 209 -3.93 -8.33 3.45
C SER A 209 -3.65 -8.08 1.97
N LEU A 210 -3.00 -6.95 1.66
CA LEU A 210 -2.63 -6.59 0.29
C LEU A 210 -1.73 -7.65 -0.37
N LEU A 211 -0.73 -8.17 0.36
CA LEU A 211 0.14 -9.25 -0.12
C LEU A 211 -0.64 -10.55 -0.34
N VAL A 212 -1.53 -10.95 0.58
CA VAL A 212 -2.34 -12.18 0.40
C VAL A 212 -3.21 -12.07 -0.85
N LYS A 213 -3.88 -10.92 -1.05
CA LYS A 213 -4.70 -10.70 -2.23
C LYS A 213 -3.86 -10.78 -3.51
N PHE A 214 -2.64 -10.24 -3.47
CA PHE A 214 -1.72 -10.26 -4.60
C PHE A 214 -1.32 -11.68 -5.03
N PHE A 215 -1.13 -12.59 -4.07
CA PHE A 215 -0.86 -14.01 -4.30
C PHE A 215 -2.14 -14.85 -4.50
N SER A 216 -3.34 -14.27 -4.40
CA SER A 216 -4.57 -14.99 -4.72
C SER A 216 -4.70 -15.22 -6.23
N MET A 217 -4.97 -16.45 -6.64
CA MET A 217 -4.97 -16.84 -8.06
C MET A 217 -5.89 -16.03 -8.98
N PRO A 218 -7.12 -15.67 -8.58
CA PRO A 218 -7.98 -14.85 -9.43
C PRO A 218 -7.38 -13.49 -9.73
N PHE A 219 -6.61 -12.92 -8.81
CA PHE A 219 -5.99 -11.62 -8.97
C PHE A 219 -4.61 -11.71 -9.63
N PHE A 220 -3.79 -12.68 -9.22
CA PHE A 220 -2.45 -12.90 -9.74
C PHE A 220 -2.42 -13.03 -11.28
N LYS A 221 -3.40 -13.75 -11.83
CA LYS A 221 -3.56 -13.98 -13.28
C LYS A 221 -3.99 -12.75 -14.07
N ASN A 222 -4.62 -11.77 -13.40
CA ASN A 222 -5.12 -10.58 -14.07
C ASN A 222 -4.03 -9.49 -14.25
N ILE A 223 -2.84 -9.69 -13.67
CA ILE A 223 -1.74 -8.74 -13.75
C ILE A 223 -0.67 -9.29 -14.68
N ALA A 224 -0.17 -8.45 -15.60
CA ALA A 224 0.96 -8.80 -16.45
C ALA A 224 2.24 -9.04 -15.62
N SER A 225 3.08 -10.00 -16.04
CA SER A 225 4.25 -10.42 -15.27
C SER A 225 5.20 -9.25 -14.92
N ALA A 226 5.43 -8.31 -15.85
CA ALA A 226 6.26 -7.13 -15.62
C ALA A 226 5.68 -6.19 -14.53
N ASP A 227 4.39 -5.85 -14.62
CA ASP A 227 3.72 -5.00 -13.63
C ASP A 227 3.66 -5.68 -12.25
N ARG A 228 3.57 -7.01 -12.25
CA ARG A 228 3.51 -7.83 -11.06
C ARG A 228 4.79 -7.71 -10.23
N VAL A 229 5.94 -7.92 -10.88
CA VAL A 229 7.27 -7.81 -10.23
C VAL A 229 7.51 -6.39 -9.72
N GLN A 230 7.19 -5.38 -10.53
CA GLN A 230 7.35 -3.99 -10.12
C GLN A 230 6.46 -3.63 -8.93
N THR A 231 5.20 -4.08 -8.94
CA THR A 231 4.26 -3.81 -7.84
C THR A 231 4.67 -4.53 -6.56
N LEU A 232 5.06 -5.81 -6.63
CA LEU A 232 5.58 -6.53 -5.45
C LEU A 232 6.80 -5.83 -4.87
N THR A 233 7.72 -5.40 -5.72
CA THR A 233 8.88 -4.63 -5.29
C THR A 233 8.46 -3.34 -4.58
N ASN A 234 7.49 -2.60 -5.15
CA ASN A 234 6.96 -1.39 -4.53
C ASN A 234 6.29 -1.69 -3.18
N LEU A 235 5.42 -2.69 -3.10
CA LEU A 235 4.76 -3.07 -1.85
C LEU A 235 5.76 -3.30 -0.72
N LEU A 236 6.79 -4.11 -0.98
CA LEU A 236 7.82 -4.44 0.00
C LEU A 236 8.68 -3.21 0.33
N LEU A 237 8.99 -2.36 -0.66
CA LEU A 237 9.71 -1.12 -0.42
C LEU A 237 8.93 -0.18 0.50
N PHE A 238 7.62 -0.02 0.27
CA PHE A 238 6.76 0.91 1.00
C PHE A 238 6.18 0.35 2.32
N GLY A 239 6.63 -0.83 2.75
CA GLY A 239 6.36 -1.33 4.11
C GLY A 239 5.36 -2.48 4.22
N ALA A 240 5.02 -3.15 3.12
CA ALA A 240 4.37 -4.45 3.22
C ALA A 240 5.37 -5.48 3.79
N ASP A 241 5.04 -6.08 4.93
CA ASP A 241 5.90 -7.02 5.64
C ASP A 241 5.47 -8.47 5.31
N PRO A 242 6.30 -9.23 4.57
CA PRO A 242 5.98 -10.60 4.20
C PRO A 242 6.09 -11.58 5.38
N LEU A 243 6.67 -11.19 6.52
CA LEU A 243 6.88 -12.05 7.68
C LEU A 243 5.74 -12.02 8.70
N LEU A 244 4.75 -11.16 8.51
CA LEU A 244 3.59 -11.08 9.40
C LEU A 244 2.61 -12.24 9.18
N GLU A 245 1.97 -12.68 10.26
CA GLU A 245 0.81 -13.58 10.19
C GLU A 245 -0.22 -13.00 9.22
N CYS A 246 -0.73 -13.85 8.33
CA CYS A 246 -1.71 -13.44 7.35
C CYS A 246 -2.90 -14.40 7.32
N ARG A 247 -4.01 -13.95 6.75
CA ARG A 247 -5.27 -14.69 6.74
C ARG A 247 -5.89 -14.71 5.35
N ASN A 248 -6.64 -15.77 5.07
CA ASN A 248 -7.45 -15.91 3.86
C ASN A 248 -8.74 -16.65 4.20
N GLY A 249 -9.82 -15.89 4.42
CA GLY A 249 -11.04 -16.37 5.04
C GLY A 249 -10.81 -16.70 6.50
N GLU A 250 -11.11 -17.94 6.88
CA GLU A 250 -10.89 -18.50 8.22
C GLU A 250 -9.46 -19.06 8.40
N ASP A 251 -8.77 -19.36 7.29
CA ASP A 251 -7.42 -19.91 7.34
C ASP A 251 -6.44 -18.85 7.85
N ARG A 252 -5.62 -19.23 8.84
CA ARG A 252 -4.50 -18.44 9.35
C ARG A 252 -3.18 -19.06 8.91
N PHE A 253 -2.26 -18.23 8.45
CA PHE A 253 -0.94 -18.64 8.01
C PHE A 253 0.11 -17.88 8.81
N PRO A 254 1.18 -18.55 9.28
CA PRO A 254 2.25 -17.89 10.02
C PRO A 254 2.88 -16.72 9.26
N ASN A 255 2.95 -16.80 7.93
CA ASN A 255 3.38 -15.72 7.05
C ASN A 255 2.93 -15.96 5.59
N ILE A 256 3.22 -15.01 4.69
CA ILE A 256 2.83 -15.10 3.28
C ILE A 256 3.45 -16.29 2.55
N PHE A 257 4.62 -16.76 2.98
CA PHE A 257 5.34 -17.85 2.32
C PHE A 257 4.60 -19.19 2.49
N VAL A 258 4.02 -19.44 3.66
CA VAL A 258 3.19 -20.63 3.89
C VAL A 258 1.94 -20.59 2.99
N PHE A 259 1.26 -19.45 2.94
CA PHE A 259 0.10 -19.25 2.05
C PHE A 259 0.47 -19.45 0.58
N ALA A 260 1.55 -18.82 0.13
CA ALA A 260 1.98 -18.87 -1.27
C ALA A 260 2.40 -20.29 -1.68
N LYS A 261 3.13 -21.02 -0.82
CA LYS A 261 3.50 -22.42 -1.10
C LYS A 261 2.29 -23.35 -1.13
N LYS A 262 1.35 -23.23 -0.19
CA LYS A 262 0.08 -23.99 -0.22
C LYS A 262 -0.63 -23.76 -1.55
N THR A 263 -0.79 -22.50 -1.93
CA THR A 263 -1.42 -22.11 -3.20
C THR A 263 -0.67 -22.70 -4.41
N LEU A 264 0.67 -22.65 -4.42
CA LEU A 264 1.49 -23.22 -5.50
C LEU A 264 1.32 -24.74 -5.61
N THR A 265 1.33 -25.46 -4.49
CA THR A 265 1.10 -26.91 -4.46
C THR A 265 -0.31 -27.26 -4.97
N ASP A 266 -1.31 -26.47 -4.60
CA ASP A 266 -2.67 -26.64 -5.10
C ASP A 266 -2.74 -26.46 -6.63
N LEU A 267 -1.96 -25.54 -7.21
CA LEU A 267 -1.87 -25.35 -8.67
C LEU A 267 -1.18 -26.52 -9.37
N GLU A 268 -0.09 -27.03 -8.82
CA GLU A 268 0.67 -28.14 -9.40
C GLU A 268 -0.13 -29.45 -9.38
N ASN A 269 -1.02 -29.61 -8.40
CA ASN A 269 -1.89 -30.78 -8.24
C ASN A 269 -3.12 -30.78 -9.15
N ILE A 270 -3.45 -29.69 -9.86
CA ILE A 270 -4.57 -29.68 -10.80
C ILE A 270 -4.22 -30.63 -11.95
N PRO A 271 -4.88 -31.80 -12.09
CA PRO A 271 -4.53 -32.76 -13.12
C PRO A 271 -4.71 -32.09 -14.48
N SER A 272 -3.61 -31.98 -15.22
CA SER A 272 -3.61 -31.48 -16.58
C SER A 272 -4.48 -32.44 -17.39
N LYS A 273 -5.75 -32.09 -17.59
CA LYS A 273 -6.64 -32.83 -18.49
C LYS A 273 -5.97 -32.82 -19.85
N SER A 274 -5.30 -33.93 -20.17
CA SER A 274 -4.69 -34.19 -21.46
C SER A 274 -5.73 -33.86 -22.52
N PRO A 275 -5.40 -33.04 -23.54
CA PRO A 275 -6.34 -32.77 -24.61
C PRO A 275 -6.79 -34.12 -25.17
N ALA A 276 -8.08 -34.42 -24.99
CA ALA A 276 -8.69 -35.61 -25.56
C ALA A 276 -8.33 -35.64 -27.04
N THR A 277 -7.59 -36.66 -27.43
CA THR A 277 -7.21 -36.96 -28.79
C THR A 277 -8.48 -36.95 -29.62
N ASN A 278 -8.57 -36.01 -30.56
CA ASN A 278 -9.63 -35.93 -31.55
C ASN A 278 -9.74 -37.27 -32.28
N SER A 279 -10.75 -38.06 -31.93
CA SER A 279 -11.28 -39.09 -32.82
C SER A 279 -12.00 -38.39 -33.98
N PRO A 280 -11.68 -38.70 -35.25
CA PRO A 280 -12.39 -38.14 -36.38
C PRO A 280 -13.66 -38.97 -36.61
N ASN A 281 -14.85 -38.36 -36.52
CA ASN A 281 -16.01 -38.89 -37.24
C ASN A 281 -17.11 -37.84 -37.49
N LYS A 282 -17.26 -37.54 -38.79
CA LYS A 282 -18.48 -37.36 -39.59
C LYS A 282 -19.68 -36.57 -39.01
N ALA A 283 -19.94 -35.45 -39.68
CA ALA A 283 -21.21 -34.95 -40.22
C ALA A 283 -22.53 -35.57 -39.71
N ASP A 284 -23.48 -34.75 -39.27
CA ASP A 284 -24.51 -34.18 -40.17
C ASP A 284 -25.35 -33.07 -39.48
N SER A 285 -26.13 -32.39 -40.30
CA SER A 285 -26.77 -31.09 -40.21
C SER A 285 -28.15 -31.04 -39.51
N LYS A 286 -28.50 -29.89 -38.88
CA LYS A 286 -29.80 -29.18 -39.09
C LYS A 286 -29.98 -27.88 -38.28
N LYS A 287 -30.43 -26.85 -39.00
CA LYS A 287 -30.96 -25.53 -38.58
C LYS A 287 -32.22 -25.65 -37.71
N VAL A 288 -32.41 -24.78 -36.69
CA VAL A 288 -33.71 -24.13 -36.35
C VAL A 288 -33.50 -22.81 -35.57
N LYS A 289 -34.06 -21.73 -36.17
CA LYS A 289 -34.72 -20.48 -35.73
C LYS A 289 -34.46 -19.77 -34.39
N GLU A 290 -34.37 -18.44 -34.53
CA GLU A 290 -34.56 -17.32 -33.57
C GLU A 290 -35.98 -17.28 -32.95
N ASP A 291 -36.11 -16.82 -31.69
CA ASP A 291 -36.73 -15.54 -31.24
C ASP A 291 -36.79 -15.41 -29.68
N PRO A 292 -37.27 -14.32 -29.00
CA PRO A 292 -36.40 -13.57 -28.08
C PRO A 292 -36.91 -13.35 -26.63
N LYS A 293 -36.03 -12.70 -25.83
CA LYS A 293 -36.27 -11.84 -24.64
C LYS A 293 -36.84 -12.45 -23.33
N LYS A 294 -35.98 -12.47 -22.30
CA LYS A 294 -36.33 -12.23 -20.87
C LYS A 294 -35.16 -11.54 -20.13
N PRO A 295 -35.44 -10.73 -19.07
CA PRO A 295 -34.47 -9.80 -18.50
C PRO A 295 -33.47 -10.50 -17.56
N LYS A 296 -32.20 -10.07 -17.66
CA LYS A 296 -31.08 -10.55 -16.84
C LYS A 296 -31.18 -9.97 -15.42
N LYS A 297 -31.24 -10.85 -14.42
CA LYS A 297 -30.71 -10.57 -13.08
C LYS A 297 -29.18 -10.70 -13.15
N GLU A 298 -28.47 -9.71 -12.61
CA GLU A 298 -27.02 -9.78 -12.39
C GLU A 298 -26.72 -10.87 -11.35
N GLN A 299 -26.52 -12.10 -11.83
CA GLN A 299 -25.71 -13.10 -11.14
C GLN A 299 -24.28 -12.94 -11.64
N LEU A 300 -23.34 -12.72 -10.71
CA LEU A 300 -21.91 -12.90 -10.93
C LEU A 300 -21.67 -14.31 -11.48
N SER A 301 -21.60 -14.40 -12.80
CA SER A 301 -21.33 -15.61 -13.55
C SER A 301 -19.85 -15.96 -13.40
N THR A 302 -19.54 -16.93 -12.55
CA THR A 302 -18.29 -17.68 -12.53
C THR A 302 -18.16 -18.48 -13.83
N LYS A 303 -17.69 -17.84 -14.91
CA LYS A 303 -17.27 -18.56 -16.11
C LYS A 303 -16.08 -19.46 -15.75
N PRO A 304 -16.04 -20.72 -16.22
CA PRO A 304 -14.93 -21.61 -15.96
C PRO A 304 -13.68 -21.05 -16.65
N SER A 305 -12.70 -20.70 -15.81
CA SER A 305 -11.36 -20.26 -16.18
C SER A 305 -10.74 -21.20 -17.20
N GLY A 306 -10.19 -20.63 -18.28
CA GLY A 306 -9.52 -21.35 -19.35
C GLY A 306 -8.35 -22.21 -18.85
N LYS A 307 -7.94 -23.15 -19.72
CA LYS A 307 -6.77 -24.01 -19.51
C LYS A 307 -5.59 -23.19 -19.02
N MET A 308 -5.03 -23.57 -17.87
CA MET A 308 -3.82 -22.94 -17.34
C MET A 308 -2.67 -23.09 -18.33
N ILE A 309 -2.01 -21.98 -18.63
CA ILE A 309 -0.79 -21.98 -19.42
C ILE A 309 0.33 -22.34 -18.44
N THR A 310 1.26 -23.19 -18.86
CA THR A 310 2.44 -23.60 -18.07
C THR A 310 3.28 -22.42 -17.56
N ASP A 311 3.10 -21.24 -18.17
CA ASP A 311 3.74 -19.98 -17.82
C ASP A 311 3.30 -19.44 -16.45
N ASP A 312 2.03 -19.61 -16.07
CA ASP A 312 1.47 -19.06 -14.81
C ASP A 312 2.19 -19.60 -13.56
N VAL A 313 2.56 -20.89 -13.58
CA VAL A 313 3.23 -21.55 -12.45
C VAL A 313 4.67 -21.06 -12.33
N GLY A 314 5.36 -20.86 -13.45
CA GLY A 314 6.72 -20.31 -13.48
C GLY A 314 6.75 -18.88 -12.96
N ASP A 315 5.83 -18.05 -13.45
CA ASP A 315 5.60 -16.68 -12.99
C ASP A 315 5.32 -16.61 -11.48
N TYR A 316 4.49 -17.52 -10.96
CA TYR A 316 4.17 -17.60 -9.54
C TYR A 316 5.39 -17.98 -8.69
N LYS A 317 6.21 -18.93 -9.15
CA LYS A 317 7.48 -19.28 -8.50
C LYS A 317 8.45 -18.08 -8.48
N GLN A 318 8.58 -17.36 -9.58
CA GLN A 318 9.42 -16.15 -9.64
C GLN A 318 8.94 -15.07 -8.66
N ALA A 319 7.62 -14.89 -8.53
CA ALA A 319 7.05 -13.96 -7.55
C ALA A 319 7.37 -14.37 -6.10
N ILE A 320 7.31 -15.68 -5.78
CA ILE A 320 7.75 -16.20 -4.48
C ILE A 320 9.25 -15.93 -4.27
N ASP A 321 10.09 -16.26 -5.23
CA ASP A 321 11.55 -16.09 -5.10
C ASP A 321 11.94 -14.62 -4.87
N LEU A 322 11.24 -13.69 -5.54
CA LEU A 322 11.39 -12.25 -5.33
C LEU A 322 11.06 -11.85 -3.88
N ILE A 323 9.89 -12.25 -3.36
CA ILE A 323 9.51 -11.88 -1.99
C ILE A 323 10.39 -12.56 -0.93
N VAL A 324 10.93 -13.76 -1.22
CA VAL A 324 11.90 -14.45 -0.35
C VAL A 324 13.19 -13.64 -0.27
N GLU A 325 13.71 -13.18 -1.40
CA GLU A 325 14.93 -12.35 -1.44
C GLU A 325 14.72 -11.04 -0.68
N CYS A 326 13.55 -10.40 -0.84
CA CYS A 326 13.20 -9.20 -0.08
C CYS A 326 13.09 -9.47 1.42
N ALA A 327 12.45 -10.56 1.85
CA ALA A 327 12.36 -10.94 3.27
C ALA A 327 13.75 -11.20 3.88
N ARG A 328 14.65 -11.80 3.11
CA ARG A 328 16.04 -12.01 3.53
C ARG A 328 16.77 -10.69 3.74
N LEU A 329 16.58 -9.73 2.84
CA LEU A 329 17.12 -8.37 3.00
C LEU A 329 16.52 -7.66 4.23
N LEU A 330 15.23 -7.84 4.50
CA LEU A 330 14.58 -7.34 5.73
C LEU A 330 15.22 -7.96 6.98
N HIS A 331 15.41 -9.29 6.99
CA HIS A 331 16.07 -10.01 8.08
C HIS A 331 17.50 -9.50 8.31
N VAL A 332 18.30 -9.35 7.25
CA VAL A 332 19.67 -8.79 7.36
C VAL A 332 19.67 -7.39 7.97
N ARG A 333 18.75 -6.51 7.53
CA ARG A 333 18.65 -5.15 8.08
C ARG A 333 18.22 -5.14 9.54
N TRP A 334 17.30 -6.02 9.92
CA TRP A 334 16.92 -6.19 11.32
C TRP A 334 18.11 -6.64 12.17
N LEU A 335 18.91 -7.61 11.69
CA LEU A 335 20.14 -8.03 12.37
C LEU A 335 21.14 -6.88 12.52
N GLN A 336 21.35 -6.08 11.47
CA GLN A 336 22.22 -4.90 11.53
C GLN A 336 21.72 -3.88 12.56
N ALA A 337 20.42 -3.63 12.62
CA ALA A 337 19.80 -2.74 13.59
C ALA A 337 19.96 -3.28 15.03
N LYS A 338 19.71 -4.58 15.23
CA LYS A 338 19.87 -5.27 16.51
C LYS A 338 21.32 -5.21 16.99
N LEU A 339 22.29 -5.54 16.15
CA LEU A 339 23.71 -5.45 16.47
C LEU A 339 24.14 -4.01 16.79
N THR A 340 23.63 -3.04 16.04
CA THR A 340 23.93 -1.62 16.30
C THR A 340 23.35 -1.17 17.64
N ARG A 341 22.13 -1.58 17.97
CA ARG A 341 21.49 -1.31 19.26
C ARG A 341 22.30 -1.93 20.40
N ASP A 342 22.65 -3.19 20.29
CA ASP A 342 23.39 -3.93 21.31
C ASP A 342 24.81 -3.34 21.49
N LEU A 343 25.47 -2.94 20.41
CA LEU A 343 26.75 -2.23 20.45
C LEU A 343 26.63 -0.89 21.17
N VAL A 344 25.59 -0.10 20.87
CA VAL A 344 25.31 1.17 21.56
C VAL A 344 25.07 0.92 23.05
N GLU A 345 24.32 -0.11 23.40
CA GLU A 345 24.07 -0.50 24.80
C GLU A 345 25.37 -0.88 25.53
N ILE A 346 26.24 -1.69 24.90
CA ILE A 346 27.55 -2.04 25.43
C ILE A 346 28.41 -0.79 25.64
N ILE A 347 28.43 0.14 24.67
CA ILE A 347 29.18 1.40 24.80
C ILE A 347 28.63 2.24 25.94
N VAL A 348 27.30 2.40 26.05
CA VAL A 348 26.65 3.18 27.12
C VAL A 348 26.88 2.54 28.50
N ASN A 349 26.83 1.21 28.60
CA ASN A 349 27.10 0.51 29.86
C ASN A 349 28.57 0.58 30.22
N LYS A 350 29.48 0.45 29.24
CA LYS A 350 30.92 0.66 29.46
C LYS A 350 31.22 2.09 29.90
N THR A 351 30.63 3.12 29.27
CA THR A 351 30.84 4.51 29.72
C THR A 351 30.31 4.77 31.13
N LYS A 352 29.20 4.12 31.53
CA LYS A 352 28.74 4.15 32.93
C LYS A 352 29.73 3.48 33.89
N ILE A 353 30.25 2.30 33.54
CA ILE A 353 31.27 1.61 34.35
C ILE A 353 32.54 2.45 34.43
N LEU A 354 32.97 3.01 33.32
CA LEU A 354 34.14 3.89 33.21
C LEU A 354 33.97 5.22 33.94
N ALA A 355 32.75 5.70 34.14
CA ALA A 355 32.49 6.84 35.02
C ALA A 355 32.67 6.48 36.51
N THR A 356 32.65 5.19 36.87
CA THR A 356 32.86 4.71 38.25
C THR A 356 34.29 4.24 38.52
N THR A 357 35.05 3.82 37.51
CA THR A 357 36.48 3.52 37.63
C THR A 357 37.33 4.76 37.34
N LYS A 358 38.38 5.01 38.13
CA LYS A 358 39.35 6.09 37.85
C LYS A 358 40.13 5.76 36.58
N LEU A 359 39.61 6.18 35.43
CA LEU A 359 40.32 6.15 34.15
C LEU A 359 41.56 7.05 34.20
N THR A 360 42.63 6.63 33.53
CA THR A 360 43.71 7.55 33.19
C THR A 360 43.21 8.60 32.19
N ALA A 361 43.85 9.78 32.19
CA ALA A 361 43.45 10.87 31.30
C ALA A 361 43.50 10.46 29.80
N ASP A 362 44.45 9.61 29.44
CA ASP A 362 44.67 9.16 28.05
C ASP A 362 43.58 8.17 27.58
N GLU A 363 43.16 7.23 28.43
CA GLU A 363 42.07 6.30 28.12
C GLU A 363 40.75 7.05 27.96
N LYS A 364 40.48 8.01 28.84
CA LYS A 364 39.31 8.88 28.75
C LYS A 364 39.30 9.66 27.43
N TYR A 365 40.43 10.26 27.06
CA TYR A 365 40.56 11.03 25.81
C TYR A 365 40.32 10.16 24.56
N SER A 366 40.88 8.95 24.50
CA SER A 366 40.71 8.04 23.36
C SER A 366 39.26 7.59 23.17
N ILE A 367 38.56 7.29 24.27
CA ILE A 367 37.15 6.92 24.27
C ILE A 367 36.27 8.11 23.86
N GLU A 368 36.51 9.29 24.42
CA GLU A 368 35.79 10.52 24.06
C GLU A 368 35.95 10.85 22.57
N LEU A 369 37.15 10.70 22.01
CA LEU A 369 37.43 10.93 20.60
C LEU A 369 36.66 9.96 19.69
N THR A 370 36.61 8.68 20.07
CA THR A 370 35.92 7.63 19.32
C THR A 370 34.40 7.80 19.38
N VAL A 371 33.85 8.08 20.56
CA VAL A 371 32.42 8.36 20.75
C VAL A 371 32.01 9.63 20.02
N CYS A 372 32.81 10.70 20.09
CA CYS A 372 32.54 11.94 19.36
C CYS A 372 32.50 11.73 17.84
N ARG A 373 33.37 10.85 17.30
CA ARG A 373 33.38 10.51 15.87
C ARG A 373 32.08 9.79 15.47
N LEU A 374 31.71 8.74 16.21
CA LEU A 374 30.49 7.96 15.96
C LEU A 374 29.22 8.82 16.11
N LEU A 375 29.17 9.71 17.10
CA LEU A 375 28.06 10.64 17.29
C LEU A 375 28.02 11.72 16.19
N LYS A 376 29.17 12.21 15.71
CA LYS A 376 29.22 13.15 14.56
C LYS A 376 28.74 12.48 13.29
N GLU A 377 29.17 11.25 13.01
CA GLU A 377 28.69 10.46 11.87
C GLU A 377 27.16 10.31 11.93
N ARG A 378 26.62 9.87 13.07
CA ARG A 378 25.17 9.74 13.28
C ARG A 378 24.42 11.07 13.19
N LYS A 379 24.99 12.16 13.73
CA LYS A 379 24.38 13.50 13.70
C LYS A 379 24.44 14.11 12.30
N MET A 380 25.44 13.78 11.49
CA MET A 380 25.47 14.13 10.06
C MET A 380 24.40 13.35 9.29
N THR A 381 24.18 12.07 9.63
CA THR A 381 23.05 11.30 9.08
C THR A 381 21.69 11.83 9.53
N SER A 382 21.58 12.39 10.75
CA SER A 382 20.31 12.86 11.31
C SER A 382 20.00 14.35 11.07
N LYS A 383 21.01 15.19 10.76
CA LYS A 383 20.85 16.62 10.43
C LYS A 383 20.49 16.87 8.98
N LEU A 384 20.58 15.86 8.12
CA LEU A 384 19.85 15.83 6.86
C LEU A 384 18.36 15.92 7.22
N LYS A 385 17.77 17.11 7.05
CA LYS A 385 16.40 17.37 7.48
C LYS A 385 15.48 16.31 6.87
N ALA A 386 14.63 15.71 7.69
CA ALA A 386 13.59 14.78 7.25
C ALA A 386 12.65 15.38 6.17
N SER A 387 12.62 16.72 6.06
CA SER A 387 11.88 17.46 5.03
C SER A 387 12.65 17.71 3.72
N GLU A 388 13.99 17.65 3.70
CA GLU A 388 14.81 17.89 2.50
C GLU A 388 15.30 16.59 1.85
N MET A 389 15.43 15.50 2.62
CA MET A 389 15.43 14.17 2.04
C MET A 389 13.98 13.80 1.72
N LYS A 390 13.51 14.18 0.52
CA LYS A 390 12.65 13.28 -0.24
C LYS A 390 13.45 11.99 -0.40
N TRP A 391 13.37 11.10 0.59
CA TRP A 391 13.70 9.70 0.41
C TRP A 391 12.74 9.25 -0.71
N LYS A 392 13.16 9.42 -1.97
CA LYS A 392 12.40 8.95 -3.16
C LYS A 392 12.21 7.43 -3.13
N ARG A 393 12.79 6.77 -2.13
CA ARG A 393 12.61 5.38 -1.78
C ARG A 393 12.63 5.34 -0.25
N PRO A 394 11.48 5.26 0.43
CA PRO A 394 11.47 4.90 1.84
C PRO A 394 11.91 3.44 1.86
N TYR A 395 13.21 3.18 1.83
CA TYR A 395 13.67 1.85 2.15
C TYR A 395 13.23 1.61 3.59
N VAL A 396 12.36 0.60 3.80
CA VAL A 396 11.86 0.13 5.10
C VAL A 396 12.87 0.47 6.18
N GLN A 397 12.52 1.43 7.06
CA GLN A 397 13.40 1.82 8.17
C GLN A 397 13.82 0.53 8.87
N PRO A 398 15.10 0.38 9.27
CA PRO A 398 15.50 -0.78 10.07
C PRO A 398 14.60 -0.76 11.29
N GLU A 399 13.59 -1.63 11.29
CA GLU A 399 12.57 -1.59 12.33
C GLU A 399 13.31 -1.93 13.61
N LEU A 400 13.44 -0.94 14.48
CA LEU A 400 13.69 -1.17 15.90
C LEU A 400 12.39 -1.76 16.43
N THR A 401 12.09 -2.98 15.99
CA THR A 401 10.94 -3.74 16.40
C THR A 401 11.04 -3.91 17.92
N PRO A 402 9.95 -3.68 18.66
CA PRO A 402 9.91 -4.00 20.08
C PRO A 402 10.33 -5.45 20.29
N LYS A 403 10.91 -5.79 21.45
CA LYS A 403 11.36 -7.17 21.74
C LYS A 403 10.25 -8.23 21.52
N THR A 404 8.99 -7.83 21.64
CA THR A 404 7.81 -8.68 21.39
C THR A 404 7.67 -9.13 19.93
N GLU A 405 8.30 -8.43 18.99
CA GLU A 405 8.23 -8.72 17.55
C GLU A 405 9.46 -9.50 17.03
N GLU A 406 10.44 -9.83 17.87
CA GLU A 406 11.60 -10.66 17.44
C GLU A 406 11.17 -12.05 16.95
N LEU A 407 10.00 -12.53 17.40
CA LEU A 407 9.40 -13.80 16.96
C LEU A 407 9.08 -13.84 15.46
N LYS A 408 8.86 -12.69 14.80
CA LYS A 408 8.57 -12.68 13.35
C LYS A 408 9.78 -13.09 12.51
N PHE A 409 10.98 -12.96 13.06
CA PHE A 409 12.22 -13.43 12.43
C PHE A 409 12.56 -14.87 12.80
N ASN A 410 11.67 -15.59 13.49
CA ASN A 410 11.77 -17.03 13.74
C ASN A 410 11.41 -17.83 12.48
N VAL A 411 12.13 -17.54 11.39
CA VAL A 411 11.96 -18.13 10.07
C VAL A 411 13.32 -18.57 9.53
N CYS A 412 13.32 -19.54 8.61
CA CYS A 412 14.50 -19.94 7.87
C CYS A 412 15.07 -18.75 7.10
N PHE A 413 16.36 -18.47 7.30
CA PHE A 413 17.04 -17.37 6.61
C PHE A 413 17.04 -17.51 5.08
N GLU A 414 17.00 -18.74 4.58
CA GLU A 414 17.04 -19.01 3.14
C GLU A 414 15.65 -18.98 2.48
N CYS A 415 14.65 -19.64 3.06
CA CYS A 415 13.35 -19.84 2.42
C CYS A 415 12.20 -19.06 3.08
N ALA A 416 12.48 -18.31 4.15
CA ALA A 416 11.53 -17.51 4.92
C ALA A 416 10.32 -18.26 5.52
N LEU A 417 10.34 -19.60 5.49
CA LEU A 417 9.33 -20.41 6.17
C LEU A 417 9.54 -20.40 7.69
N PRO A 418 8.45 -20.45 8.48
CA PRO A 418 8.55 -20.67 9.93
C PRO A 418 9.23 -22.03 10.21
N PHE A 419 9.83 -22.16 11.39
CA PHE A 419 10.37 -23.43 11.87
C PHE A 419 9.26 -24.26 12.51
N ASP A 420 9.20 -25.56 12.18
CA ASP A 420 8.25 -26.48 12.79
C ASP A 420 8.74 -26.94 14.17
N GLU A 421 9.96 -27.51 14.28
CA GLU A 421 10.54 -27.94 15.58
C GLU A 421 12.07 -27.82 15.62
N GLU A 422 12.77 -28.32 14.59
CA GLU A 422 14.23 -28.27 14.52
C GLU A 422 14.71 -27.12 13.62
N LYS A 423 15.64 -26.32 14.14
CA LYS A 423 16.33 -25.28 13.37
C LYS A 423 17.84 -25.43 13.52
N ILE A 424 18.55 -25.30 12.41
CA ILE A 424 20.00 -25.36 12.36
C ILE A 424 20.53 -23.95 12.51
N GLU A 425 20.93 -23.58 13.72
CA GLU A 425 21.51 -22.26 13.98
C GLU A 425 22.92 -22.16 13.37
N CYS A 426 23.26 -20.98 12.85
CA CYS A 426 24.62 -20.71 12.43
C CYS A 426 25.56 -20.79 13.64
N MET A 427 26.41 -21.82 13.71
CA MET A 427 27.31 -22.04 14.85
C MET A 427 28.32 -20.89 15.07
N SER A 428 28.60 -20.09 14.04
CA SER A 428 29.51 -18.94 14.11
C SER A 428 28.86 -17.73 14.78
N CYS A 429 27.72 -17.26 14.27
CA CYS A 429 27.10 -16.02 14.77
C CYS A 429 25.89 -16.24 15.68
N LYS A 430 25.19 -17.39 15.58
CA LYS A 430 23.92 -17.69 16.24
C LYS A 430 22.79 -16.67 15.97
N LEU A 431 22.95 -15.84 14.94
CA LEU A 431 22.00 -14.78 14.59
C LEU A 431 20.96 -15.23 13.58
N VAL A 432 21.27 -16.25 12.78
CA VAL A 432 20.38 -16.82 11.75
C VAL A 432 20.24 -18.32 11.96
N ALA A 433 19.13 -18.87 11.48
CA ALA A 433 18.87 -20.29 11.48
C ALA A 433 18.31 -20.76 10.12
N PHE A 434 18.49 -22.05 9.85
CA PHE A 434 18.07 -22.71 8.62
C PHE A 434 17.16 -23.91 8.96
N CYS A 435 16.16 -24.18 8.11
CA CYS A 435 15.22 -25.28 8.34
C CYS A 435 15.73 -26.64 7.82
N SER A 436 16.83 -26.66 7.06
CA SER A 436 17.37 -27.87 6.44
C SER A 436 18.81 -27.66 5.96
N ILE A 437 19.55 -28.76 5.78
CA ILE A 437 20.91 -28.74 5.21
C ILE A 437 20.86 -28.25 3.75
N GLU A 438 19.79 -28.54 3.02
CA GLU A 438 19.55 -28.04 1.67
C GLU A 438 19.46 -26.52 1.65
N CYS A 439 18.75 -25.90 2.59
CA CYS A 439 18.72 -24.44 2.72
C CYS A 439 20.10 -23.85 3.01
N ILE A 440 20.92 -24.53 3.83
CA ILE A 440 22.30 -24.12 4.08
C ILE A 440 23.12 -24.18 2.78
N LYS A 441 23.02 -25.30 2.05
CA LYS A 441 23.73 -25.51 0.79
C LYS A 441 23.38 -24.44 -0.25
N THR A 442 22.07 -24.17 -0.41
CA THR A 442 21.59 -23.14 -1.31
C THR A 442 22.12 -21.77 -0.89
N ASN A 443 22.07 -21.45 0.41
CA ASN A 443 22.55 -20.17 0.92
C ASN A 443 24.03 -19.94 0.59
N ILE A 444 24.89 -20.94 0.83
CA ILE A 444 26.33 -20.87 0.53
C ILE A 444 26.59 -20.60 -0.96
N GLY A 445 25.75 -21.12 -1.85
CA GLY A 445 25.88 -20.93 -3.29
C GLY A 445 25.47 -19.54 -3.80
N ARG A 446 24.88 -18.67 -2.97
CA ARG A 446 24.39 -17.35 -3.40
C ARG A 446 25.50 -16.30 -3.36
N ALA A 447 25.45 -15.37 -4.32
CA ALA A 447 26.34 -14.20 -4.34
C ALA A 447 26.21 -13.32 -3.07
N ASN A 448 24.99 -13.23 -2.53
CA ASN A 448 24.68 -12.46 -1.33
C ASN A 448 24.49 -13.37 -0.10
N CYS A 449 25.22 -14.48 0.02
CA CYS A 449 25.09 -15.46 1.10
C CYS A 449 25.25 -14.85 2.51
N HIS A 450 24.86 -15.61 3.54
CA HIS A 450 25.09 -15.22 4.93
C HIS A 450 26.60 -14.99 5.19
N PRO A 451 27.05 -13.94 5.91
CA PRO A 451 28.48 -13.64 6.07
C PRO A 451 29.34 -14.77 6.66
N CYS A 452 28.74 -15.71 7.40
CA CYS A 452 29.43 -16.89 7.92
C CYS A 452 29.42 -18.08 6.94
N SER A 453 29.07 -17.89 5.67
CA SER A 453 28.94 -18.96 4.66
C SER A 453 30.17 -19.83 4.53
N GLU A 454 31.38 -19.26 4.51
CA GLU A 454 32.64 -20.03 4.45
C GLU A 454 32.90 -20.88 5.71
N TYR A 455 32.49 -20.39 6.87
CA TYR A 455 32.57 -21.18 8.10
C TYR A 455 31.55 -22.32 8.07
N ILE A 456 30.31 -22.01 7.72
CA ILE A 456 29.23 -22.99 7.56
C ILE A 456 29.62 -24.06 6.52
N LYS A 457 30.21 -23.66 5.40
CA LYS A 457 30.67 -24.56 4.34
C LYS A 457 31.67 -25.58 4.86
N ARG A 458 32.64 -25.16 5.67
CA ARG A 458 33.60 -26.06 6.31
C ARG A 458 32.91 -27.01 7.30
N ILE A 459 32.00 -26.52 8.14
CA ILE A 459 31.36 -27.37 9.14
C ILE A 459 30.45 -28.44 8.51
N TYR A 460 29.65 -28.06 7.51
CA TYR A 460 28.60 -28.95 6.98
C TYR A 460 28.97 -29.66 5.68
N PHE A 461 29.98 -29.20 4.94
CA PHE A 461 30.31 -29.70 3.59
C PHE A 461 31.80 -29.90 3.34
N SER A 462 32.62 -30.10 4.39
CA SER A 462 34.04 -30.46 4.22
C SER A 462 34.16 -31.74 3.39
N THR A 463 34.97 -31.72 2.34
CA THR A 463 35.31 -32.95 1.62
C THR A 463 36.27 -33.79 2.47
N PRO A 464 36.14 -35.12 2.48
CA PRO A 464 36.99 -36.01 3.28
C PRO A 464 38.50 -35.84 3.03
N SER A 465 38.91 -35.28 1.90
CA SER A 465 40.32 -35.03 1.56
C SER A 465 40.94 -33.82 2.27
N GLU A 466 40.14 -32.93 2.86
CA GLU A 466 40.63 -31.77 3.64
C GLU A 466 40.63 -32.04 5.15
N SER A 467 39.87 -33.02 5.63
CA SER A 467 39.79 -33.36 7.06
C SER A 467 41.06 -34.01 7.62
N ASP A 468 41.86 -34.68 6.78
CA ASP A 468 43.10 -35.34 7.24
C ASP A 468 44.25 -34.36 7.52
N ASN A 469 44.14 -33.10 7.08
CA ASN A 469 45.14 -32.05 7.32
C ASN A 469 44.70 -30.99 8.35
N LEU A 470 43.49 -31.11 8.91
CA LEU A 470 42.97 -30.24 9.97
C LEU A 470 42.92 -30.99 11.29
N ASN A 471 44.09 -31.43 11.78
CA ASN A 471 44.31 -31.73 13.19
C ASN A 471 44.20 -30.40 13.97
N PHE A 472 42.96 -29.94 14.20
CA PHE A 472 42.66 -28.86 15.12
C PHE A 472 42.54 -29.45 16.51
N ASP A 473 43.42 -29.01 17.41
CA ASP A 473 43.33 -29.13 18.87
C ASP A 473 41.97 -28.58 19.37
N ASN A 474 40.92 -29.38 19.29
CA ASN A 474 39.55 -29.02 19.65
C ASN A 474 39.10 -29.62 21.00
N ASP A 475 40.04 -29.83 21.91
CA ASP A 475 39.78 -30.38 23.25
C ASP A 475 39.19 -29.36 24.25
N TYR A 476 38.78 -28.16 23.84
CA TYR A 476 38.40 -27.10 24.79
C TYR A 476 36.93 -26.65 24.84
N LEU A 477 35.99 -27.21 24.06
CA LEU A 477 34.61 -26.65 24.01
C LEU A 477 33.45 -27.67 23.99
N LEU A 478 33.61 -28.82 24.64
CA LEU A 478 32.47 -29.67 25.03
C LEU A 478 32.51 -30.01 26.52
N SER A 479 32.50 -28.97 27.37
CA SER A 479 31.94 -29.06 28.73
C SER A 479 31.35 -27.72 29.19
N LYS A 480 30.09 -27.48 28.84
CA LYS A 480 29.05 -26.85 29.68
C LYS A 480 27.74 -26.72 28.91
#